data_AF-E2B2A8-F1
#
_entry.id   AF-E2B2A8-F1
#
_cell.length_a   1.000
_cell.length_b   1.000
_cell.length_c   1.000
_cell.angle_alpha   90.00
_cell.angle_beta   90.00
_cell.angle_gamma   90.00
#
_symmetry.space_group_name_H-M   'P 1'
#
loop_
_entity.id
_entity.type
_entity.pdbx_description
1 polymer ?
#
loop_
_entity_poly.entity_id
_entity_poly.type
_entity_poly.pdbx_seq_one_letter_code
_entity_poly.pdbx_strand_id
1 'polypeptide(L)' 'RSKLWVLACGRDDLSLKKCIELCNNYRVCKLHFENKMFLNYEKTRLQPNAVPS' A
#
# COMPACT_ATOMS: atom_id res chain seq x y z
N ARG A 1 -6.65 -2.25 -5.39
CA ARG A 1 -5.38 -2.15 -4.62
C ARG A 1 -5.57 -1.45 -3.28
N SER A 2 -6.14 -0.23 -3.25
CA SER A 2 -6.38 0.55 -2.01
C SER A 2 -7.12 -0.22 -0.91
N LYS A 3 -8.27 -0.82 -1.19
CA LYS A 3 -9.02 -1.63 -0.20
C LYS A 3 -8.22 -2.83 0.35
N LEU A 4 -7.49 -3.52 -0.53
CA LEU A 4 -6.66 -4.65 -0.15
C LEU A 4 -5.54 -4.22 0.81
N TRP A 5 -4.91 -3.07 0.55
CA TRP A 5 -3.88 -2.51 1.44
C TRP A 5 -4.46 -2.07 2.77
N VAL A 6 -5.67 -1.50 2.78
CA VAL A 6 -6.36 -1.15 4.03
C VAL A 6 -6.57 -2.38 4.91
N LEU A 7 -7.03 -3.49 4.32
CA LEU A 7 -7.19 -4.76 5.03
C LEU A 7 -5.85 -5.34 5.50
N ALA A 8 -4.84 -5.33 4.64
CA ALA A 8 -3.50 -5.82 4.97
C ALA A 8 -2.83 -5.02 6.10
N CYS A 9 -3.14 -3.72 6.21
CA CYS A 9 -2.70 -2.88 7.31
C CYS A 9 -3.59 -2.94 8.56
N GLY A 10 -4.66 -3.73 8.57
CA GLY A 10 -5.60 -3.84 9.70
C GLY A 10 -6.36 -2.55 10.01
N ARG A 11 -6.62 -1.71 8.99
CA ARG A 11 -7.25 -0.39 9.14
C ARG A 11 -8.69 -0.37 8.66
N ASP A 12 -9.52 -1.24 9.24
CA ASP A 12 -10.93 -1.37 8.84
C ASP A 12 -11.72 -0.05 8.92
N ASP A 13 -11.30 0.89 9.79
CA ASP A 13 -11.83 2.26 9.87
C ASP A 13 -11.71 3.05 8.55
N LEU A 14 -10.75 2.69 7.69
CA LEU A 14 -10.51 3.33 6.40
C LEU A 14 -11.23 2.63 5.24
N SER A 15 -11.87 1.48 5.47
CA SER A 15 -12.52 0.67 4.42
C SER A 15 -13.68 1.38 3.72
N LEU A 16 -14.33 2.31 4.42
CA LEU A 16 -15.46 3.10 3.94
C LEU A 16 -15.04 4.35 3.13
N LYS A 17 -13.75 4.73 3.17
CA LYS A 17 -13.25 5.91 2.45
C LYS A 17 -13.14 5.67 0.95
N LYS A 18 -13.24 6.73 0.16
CA LYS A 18 -13.07 6.64 -1.29
C LYS A 18 -11.61 6.35 -1.64
N CYS A 19 -11.39 5.61 -2.72
CA CYS A 19 -10.03 5.31 -3.20
C CYS A 19 -9.15 6.55 -3.39
N ILE A 20 -9.73 7.66 -3.87
CA ILE A 20 -9.00 8.93 -4.08
C ILE A 20 -8.50 9.49 -2.75
N GLU A 21 -9.31 9.46 -1.71
CA GLU A 21 -8.93 9.94 -0.37
C GLU A 21 -7.83 9.06 0.24
N LEU A 22 -7.91 7.74 0.03
CA LEU A 22 -6.89 6.78 0.47
C LEU A 22 -5.55 7.06 -0.21
N CYS A 23 -5.55 7.22 -1.54
CA CYS A 23 -4.31 7.42 -2.31
C CYS A 23 -3.65 8.78 -2.03
N ASN A 24 -4.43 9.82 -1.75
CA ASN A 24 -3.89 11.17 -1.55
C ASN A 24 -3.40 11.42 -0.12
N ASN A 25 -4.13 10.90 0.87
CA ASN A 25 -3.93 11.29 2.27
C ASN A 25 -3.18 10.22 3.08
N TYR A 26 -3.10 8.98 2.60
CA TYR A 26 -2.49 7.88 3.33
C TYR A 26 -1.27 7.35 2.59
N ARG A 27 -0.21 7.09 3.34
CA ARG A 27 1.04 6.52 2.83
C ARG A 27 1.42 5.32 3.69
N VAL A 28 2.00 4.31 3.03
CA VAL A 28 2.54 3.12 3.70
C VAL A 28 4.07 3.20 3.60
N CYS A 29 4.75 3.01 4.72
CA CYS A 29 6.21 3.03 4.77
C CYS A 29 6.79 1.88 3.93
N LYS A 30 7.93 2.12 3.27
CA LYS A 30 8.65 1.08 2.49
C LYS A 30 9.01 -0.17 3.28
N LEU A 31 9.05 -0.07 4.61
CA LEU A 31 9.35 -1.17 5.54
C LEU A 31 8.28 -2.27 5.53
N HIS A 32 7.06 -1.94 5.12
CA HIS A 32 5.95 -2.90 5.01
C HIS A 32 5.97 -3.70 3.70
N PHE A 33 6.97 -3.51 2.84
CA PHE A 33 7.07 -4.22 1.57
C PHE A 33 8.39 -4.99 1.51
N GLU A 34 8.30 -6.25 1.07
CA GLU A 34 9.49 -7.05 0.82
C GLU A 34 10.29 -6.48 -0.36
N ASN A 35 11.61 -6.68 -0.37
CA ASN A 35 12.49 -6.20 -1.44
C ASN A 35 12.06 -6.67 -2.84
N LYS A 36 11.53 -7.90 -2.93
CA LYS A 36 11.04 -8.49 -4.19
C LYS A 36 9.77 -7.81 -4.75
N MET A 37 9.09 -6.99 -3.95
CA MET A 37 7.87 -6.28 -4.36
C MET A 37 8.16 -4.93 -5.05
N PHE A 38 9.42 -4.50 -5.06
CA PHE A 38 9.83 -3.28 -5.76
C PHE A 38 10.24 -3.59 -7.20
N LEU A 39 9.96 -2.65 -8.10
CA LEU A 39 10.38 -2.70 -9.51
C LEU A 39 11.82 -2.23 -9.70
N ASN A 40 12.40 -1.58 -8.70
CA ASN A 40 13.74 -1.01 -8.76
C ASN A 40 14.50 -1.16 -7.45
N TYR A 41 15.82 -1.17 -7.54
CA TYR A 41 16.72 -1.27 -6.40
C TYR A 41 16.55 -0.12 -5.40
N GLU A 42 16.25 1.08 -5.87
CA GLU A 42 16.03 2.28 -5.04
C GLU A 42 14.72 2.23 -4.23
N LYS A 43 13.84 1.24 -4.49
CA LYS A 43 12.55 1.05 -3.81
C LYS A 43 11.60 2.24 -3.91
N THR A 44 11.62 2.94 -5.04
CA THR A 44 10.72 4.07 -5.31
C THR A 44 9.47 3.66 -6.07
N ARG A 45 9.45 2.46 -6.66
CA ARG A 45 8.30 1.95 -7.43
C ARG A 45 7.93 0.54 -6.99
N LEU A 46 6.64 0.33 -6.71
CA LEU A 46 6.10 -0.98 -6.35
C LEU A 46 5.54 -1.71 -7.58
N GLN A 47 5.65 -3.04 -7.56
CA GLN A 47 5.00 -3.89 -8.54
C GLN A 47 3.47 -3.79 -8.44
N PRO A 48 2.73 -4.08 -9.53
CA PRO A 48 1.28 -3.94 -9.51
C PRO A 48 0.54 -4.86 -8.51
N ASN A 49 1.16 -5.96 -8.13
CA ASN A 49 0.68 -6.96 -7.18
C ASN A 49 1.26 -6.80 -5.78
N ALA A 50 2.05 -5.74 -5.50
CA ALA A 50 2.60 -5.52 -4.17
C ALA A 50 1.49 -5.28 -3.12
N VAL A 51 1.62 -5.95 -1.99
CA VAL A 51 0.70 -5.87 -0.84
C VAL A 51 1.55 -5.68 0.41
N PRO A 52 1.23 -4.71 1.28
CA PRO A 52 1.99 -4.52 2.52
C PRO A 52 1.75 -5.66 3.51
N SER A 53 2.71 -5.90 4.40
CA SER A 53 2.64 -6.84 5.53
C SER A 53 2.99 -6.19 6.86
#